data_AF-A0AA39VBH7-F1
#
_entry.id   AF-A0AA39VBH7-F1
#
_cell.length_a   1.000
_cell.length_b   1.000
_cell.length_c   1.000
_cell.angle_alpha   90.00
_cell.angle_beta   90.00
_cell.angle_gamma   90.00
#
_symmetry.space_group_name_H-M   'P 1'
#
loop_
_entity.id
_entity.type
_entity.pdbx_description
1 polymer ?
#
loop_
_entity_poly.entity_id
_entity_poly.type
_entity_poly.pdbx_seq_one_letter_code
_entity_poly.pdbx_strand_id
1 'polypeptide(L)'
;MALSVIVLAVVTSLHLIAFVFAVGAERRRSIAKVVPDEYDDRTYCVYTTDASLVYGLTAFGLLLISQAVVNGVTRCLCFGKGLVTGSSSTTCAIFFFVVSWISFLGAEVCLLAGSARNAYHTKYRGFFQEDDLSCATLRKGVFAAAAALTLLSLASNNPLLLGSRQG
;
A
#
# COMPACT_ATOMS: atom_id res chain seq x y z
N MET A 1 -23.64 15.80 -10.46
CA MET A 1 -23.35 16.11 -9.05
C MET A 1 -23.39 14.85 -8.17
N ALA A 2 -24.53 14.16 -8.01
CA ALA A 2 -24.65 13.01 -7.10
C ALA A 2 -23.72 11.81 -7.39
N LEU A 3 -23.57 11.41 -8.67
CA LEU A 3 -22.67 10.31 -9.07
C LEU A 3 -21.20 10.57 -8.72
N SER A 4 -20.73 11.81 -8.86
CA SER A 4 -19.35 12.17 -8.52
C SER A 4 -19.10 12.16 -7.01
N VAL A 5 -20.10 12.56 -6.21
CA VAL A 5 -20.03 12.50 -4.74
C VAL A 5 -19.99 11.06 -4.25
N ILE A 6 -20.80 10.17 -4.83
CA ILE A 6 -20.80 8.73 -4.49
C ILE A 6 -19.45 8.09 -4.84
N VAL A 7 -18.90 8.37 -6.03
CA VAL A 7 -17.58 7.86 -6.43
C VAL A 7 -16.49 8.36 -5.48
N LEU A 8 -16.51 9.65 -5.12
CA LEU A 8 -15.53 10.22 -4.19
C LEU A 8 -15.65 9.57 -2.80
N ALA A 9 -16.87 9.37 -2.30
CA ALA A 9 -17.12 8.69 -1.03
C ALA A 9 -16.65 7.23 -1.03
N VAL A 10 -16.88 6.50 -2.12
CA VAL A 10 -16.40 5.11 -2.26
C VAL A 10 -14.87 5.08 -2.31
N VAL A 11 -14.24 5.88 -3.17
CA VAL A 11 -12.78 5.91 -3.31
C VAL A 11 -12.10 6.32 -2.00
N THR A 12 -12.63 7.34 -1.31
CA THR A 12 -12.12 7.77 -0.01
C THR A 12 -12.24 6.66 1.05
N SER A 13 -13.38 5.97 1.11
CA SER A 13 -13.57 4.85 2.03
C SER A 13 -12.58 3.70 1.77
N LEU A 14 -12.34 3.35 0.50
CA LEU A 14 -11.39 2.30 0.11
C LEU A 14 -9.95 2.63 0.52
N HIS A 15 -9.52 3.88 0.34
CA HIS A 15 -8.19 4.34 0.76
C HIS A 15 -8.03 4.31 2.28
N LEU A 16 -9.06 4.72 3.03
CA LEU A 16 -9.02 4.67 4.50
C LEU A 16 -8.93 3.23 5.01
N ILE A 17 -9.70 2.32 4.43
CA ILE A 17 -9.64 0.89 4.79
C ILE A 17 -8.26 0.31 4.42
N ALA A 18 -7.72 0.63 3.24
CA ALA A 18 -6.38 0.21 2.83
C ALA A 18 -5.29 0.75 3.78
N PHE A 19 -5.39 2.00 4.22
CA PHE A 19 -4.50 2.59 5.22
C PHE A 19 -4.55 1.82 6.55
N VAL A 20 -5.75 1.52 7.06
CA VAL A 20 -5.91 0.73 8.29
C VAL A 20 -5.29 -0.66 8.13
N PHE A 21 -5.45 -1.31 6.97
CA PHE A 21 -4.82 -2.59 6.70
C PHE A 21 -3.29 -2.50 6.57
N ALA A 22 -2.74 -1.45 5.97
CA ALA A 22 -1.29 -1.22 5.92
C ALA A 22 -0.70 -1.01 7.32
N VAL A 23 -1.37 -0.21 8.17
CA VAL A 23 -0.99 -0.04 9.57
C VAL A 23 -1.16 -1.35 10.35
N GLY A 24 -2.23 -2.10 10.09
CA GLY A 24 -2.49 -3.42 10.66
C GLY A 24 -1.39 -4.42 10.30
N ALA A 25 -0.89 -4.38 9.06
CA ALA A 25 0.22 -5.21 8.59
C ALA A 25 1.54 -4.84 9.30
N GLU A 26 1.81 -3.54 9.55
CA GLU A 26 2.98 -3.10 10.33
C GLU A 26 2.86 -3.51 11.81
N ARG A 27 1.64 -3.42 12.39
CA ARG A 27 1.38 -3.78 13.79
C ARG A 27 1.42 -5.28 14.04
N ARG A 28 0.92 -6.08 13.09
CA ARG A 28 0.94 -7.55 13.14
C ARG A 28 2.10 -8.16 12.35
N ARG A 29 3.23 -7.45 12.27
CA ARG A 29 4.46 -7.97 11.70
C ARG A 29 4.77 -9.34 12.32
N SER A 30 5.15 -10.32 11.50
CA SER A 30 5.58 -11.64 12.01
C SER A 30 6.79 -11.43 12.92
N ILE A 31 6.60 -11.74 14.20
CA ILE A 31 7.69 -11.72 15.18
C ILE A 31 8.30 -13.11 15.10
N ALA A 32 9.55 -13.20 14.66
CA ALA A 32 10.29 -14.44 14.73
C ALA A 32 10.52 -14.75 16.22
N LYS A 33 10.03 -15.91 16.68
CA LYS A 33 10.39 -16.43 17.99
C LYS A 33 11.47 -17.48 17.80
N VAL A 34 12.61 -17.28 18.46
CA VAL A 34 13.65 -18.29 18.56
C VAL A 34 13.16 -19.33 19.55
N VAL A 35 12.96 -20.57 19.08
CA VAL A 35 12.64 -21.71 19.94
C VAL A 35 13.85 -22.63 19.95
N PRO A 36 14.45 -22.92 21.12
CA PRO A 36 15.49 -23.94 21.20
C PRO A 36 14.87 -25.32 21.02
N ASP A 37 15.50 -26.18 20.22
CA ASP A 37 15.10 -27.59 20.10
C ASP A 37 15.60 -28.38 21.33
N GLU A 38 14.85 -29.40 21.75
CA GLU A 38 15.11 -30.16 22.99
C GLU A 38 16.14 -31.30 22.77
N TYR A 39 16.47 -31.60 21.51
CA TYR A 39 17.29 -32.77 21.13
C TYR A 39 18.53 -32.47 20.27
N ASP A 40 18.66 -31.27 19.71
CA ASP A 40 19.77 -30.88 18.84
C ASP A 40 20.13 -29.42 19.19
N ASP A 41 21.43 -29.07 19.29
CA ASP A 41 21.93 -27.70 19.58
C ASP A 41 21.66 -26.73 18.41
N ARG A 42 20.43 -26.73 17.88
CA ARG A 42 20.02 -25.97 16.70
C ARG A 42 18.83 -25.08 17.05
N THR A 43 19.07 -23.78 17.05
CA THR A 43 18.01 -22.78 17.16
C THR A 43 17.31 -22.61 15.81
N TYR A 44 15.99 -22.78 15.76
CA TYR A 44 15.19 -22.47 14.57
C TYR A 44 14.27 -21.27 14.82
N CYS A 45 14.16 -20.36 13.85
CA CYS A 45 13.24 -19.22 13.92
C CYS A 45 11.83 -19.72 13.53
N VAL A 46 10.89 -19.71 14.47
CA VAL A 46 9.46 -19.92 14.17
C VAL A 46 8.84 -18.57 13.82
N TYR A 47 8.40 -18.43 12.57
CA TYR A 47 7.64 -17.27 12.13
C TYR A 47 6.15 -17.50 12.42
N THR A 48 5.55 -16.60 13.21
CA THR A 48 4.12 -16.63 13.49
C THR A 48 3.33 -16.14 12.28
N THR A 49 2.47 -17.01 11.76
CA THR A 49 1.24 -16.81 10.94
C THR A 49 1.23 -15.68 9.89
N ASP A 50 0.78 -16.02 8.67
CA ASP A 50 0.68 -15.14 7.48
C ASP A 50 -0.34 -13.98 7.59
N ALA A 51 -0.69 -13.52 8.79
CA ALA A 51 -1.64 -12.44 9.01
C ALA A 51 -1.19 -11.13 8.35
N SER A 52 0.09 -10.76 8.46
CA SER A 52 0.63 -9.55 7.80
C SER A 52 0.59 -9.64 6.27
N LEU A 53 0.74 -10.85 5.71
CA LEU A 53 0.64 -11.11 4.28
C LEU A 53 -0.79 -10.88 3.78
N VAL A 54 -1.78 -11.43 4.49
CA VAL A 54 -3.20 -11.26 4.16
C VAL A 54 -3.59 -9.78 4.23
N TYR A 55 -3.19 -9.06 5.28
CA TYR A 55 -3.46 -7.63 5.40
C TYR A 55 -2.79 -6.80 4.30
N GLY A 56 -1.53 -7.11 3.97
CA GLY A 56 -0.80 -6.45 2.89
C GLY A 56 -1.43 -6.65 1.51
N LEU A 57 -1.79 -7.89 1.17
CA LEU A 57 -2.47 -8.24 -0.09
C LEU A 57 -3.89 -7.67 -0.17
N THR A 58 -4.59 -7.62 0.97
CA THR A 58 -5.93 -7.00 1.04
C THR A 58 -5.83 -5.49 0.80
N ALA A 59 -4.86 -4.82 1.44
CA ALA A 59 -4.61 -3.40 1.20
C ALA A 59 -4.27 -3.11 -0.28
N PHE A 60 -3.42 -3.95 -0.88
CA PHE A 60 -3.06 -3.90 -2.30
C PHE A 60 -4.29 -4.02 -3.20
N GLY A 61 -5.13 -5.04 -2.97
CA GLY A 61 -6.36 -5.22 -3.74
C GLY A 61 -7.33 -4.04 -3.64
N LEU A 62 -7.49 -3.46 -2.44
CA LEU A 62 -8.37 -2.31 -2.23
C LEU A 62 -7.87 -1.05 -2.96
N LEU A 63 -6.55 -0.81 -2.95
CA LEU A 63 -5.96 0.30 -3.69
C LEU A 63 -6.13 0.12 -5.20
N LEU A 64 -5.89 -1.09 -5.73
CA LEU A 64 -6.13 -1.40 -7.16
C LEU A 64 -7.56 -1.10 -7.58
N ILE A 65 -8.53 -1.58 -6.80
CA ILE A 65 -9.95 -1.34 -7.08
C ILE A 65 -10.24 0.16 -7.08
N SER A 66 -9.72 0.89 -6.10
CA SER A 66 -9.93 2.33 -6.01
C SER A 66 -9.36 3.08 -7.22
N GLN A 67 -8.15 2.74 -7.66
CA GLN A 67 -7.51 3.35 -8.81
C GLN A 67 -8.21 2.96 -10.12
N ALA A 68 -8.69 1.72 -10.24
CA ALA A 68 -9.46 1.26 -11.38
C ALA A 68 -10.79 2.03 -11.52
N VAL A 69 -11.49 2.29 -10.41
CA VAL A 69 -12.70 3.11 -10.38
C VAL A 69 -12.41 4.55 -10.82
N VAL A 70 -11.36 5.17 -10.30
CA VAL A 70 -10.95 6.53 -10.70
C VAL A 70 -10.61 6.59 -12.19
N ASN A 71 -9.83 5.63 -12.70
CA ASN A 71 -9.45 5.55 -14.12
C ASN A 71 -10.66 5.30 -15.04
N GLY A 72 -11.62 4.48 -14.60
CA GLY A 72 -12.85 4.21 -15.33
C GLY A 72 -13.76 5.44 -15.43
N VAL A 73 -13.92 6.18 -14.33
CA VAL A 73 -14.73 7.41 -14.30
C VAL A 73 -14.05 8.56 -15.04
N THR A 74 -12.72 8.66 -14.96
CA THR A 74 -11.93 9.67 -15.70
C THR A 74 -11.73 9.32 -17.18
N ARG A 75 -12.32 8.21 -17.67
CA ARG A 75 -12.29 7.75 -19.07
C ARG A 75 -10.90 7.78 -19.69
N CYS A 76 -9.89 7.21 -19.00
CA CYS A 76 -8.51 7.17 -19.47
C CYS A 76 -8.08 8.49 -20.12
N LEU A 77 -7.90 9.56 -19.32
CA LEU A 77 -7.27 10.82 -19.77
C LEU A 77 -5.94 10.59 -20.54
N CYS A 78 -5.36 9.39 -20.46
CA CYS A 78 -4.30 8.85 -21.32
C CYS A 78 -4.54 8.98 -22.84
N PHE A 79 -5.78 9.09 -23.33
CA PHE A 79 -6.10 9.19 -24.77
C PHE A 79 -7.04 10.36 -25.14
N GLY A 80 -7.37 11.25 -24.20
CA GLY A 80 -8.34 12.32 -24.40
C GLY A 80 -7.74 13.57 -25.05
N LYS A 81 -8.20 13.92 -26.26
CA LYS A 81 -7.92 15.17 -27.00
C LYS A 81 -8.24 16.48 -26.23
N GLY A 82 -8.82 16.41 -25.03
CA GLY A 82 -9.19 17.57 -24.20
C GLY A 82 -8.05 18.22 -23.41
N LEU A 83 -6.83 17.67 -23.47
CA LEU A 83 -5.64 18.19 -22.75
C LEU A 83 -4.93 19.35 -23.47
N VAL A 84 -5.33 19.72 -24.69
CA VAL A 84 -4.72 20.81 -25.49
C VAL A 84 -5.57 22.08 -25.41
N THR A 85 -5.93 22.53 -24.21
CA THR A 85 -6.44 23.89 -24.02
C THR A 85 -5.83 24.45 -22.75
N GLY A 86 -4.79 25.27 -22.94
CA GLY A 86 -3.94 25.81 -21.89
C GLY A 86 -4.67 26.80 -20.99
N SER A 87 -5.19 26.29 -19.87
CA SER A 87 -5.64 27.09 -18.73
C SER A 87 -4.90 26.64 -17.47
N SER A 88 -4.64 27.57 -16.55
CA SER A 88 -3.97 27.33 -15.26
C SER A 88 -4.59 26.16 -14.47
N SER A 89 -5.91 25.98 -14.59
CA SER A 89 -6.66 24.89 -13.93
C SER A 89 -6.30 23.50 -14.50
N THR A 90 -6.04 23.39 -15.80
CA THR A 90 -5.70 22.12 -16.48
C THR A 90 -4.33 21.60 -16.04
N THR A 91 -3.34 22.48 -15.88
CA THR A 91 -1.99 22.11 -15.40
C THR A 91 -2.04 21.55 -13.97
N CYS A 92 -2.86 22.15 -13.11
CA CYS A 92 -3.03 21.70 -11.73
C CYS A 92 -3.68 20.31 -11.65
N ALA A 93 -4.70 20.06 -12.48
CA ALA A 93 -5.35 18.74 -12.58
C ALA A 93 -4.39 17.63 -13.06
N ILE A 94 -3.54 17.93 -14.05
CA ILE A 94 -2.53 16.99 -14.55
C ILE A 94 -1.51 16.66 -13.45
N PHE A 95 -1.05 17.66 -12.71
CA PHE A 95 -0.11 17.46 -11.61
C PHE A 95 -0.68 16.52 -10.54
N PHE A 96 -1.91 16.76 -10.07
CA PHE A 96 -2.57 15.88 -9.10
C PHE A 96 -2.79 14.46 -9.62
N PHE A 97 -3.12 14.33 -10.90
CA PHE A 97 -3.23 13.03 -11.55
C PHE A 97 -1.90 12.26 -11.53
N VAL A 98 -0.80 12.91 -11.92
CA VAL A 98 0.54 12.29 -11.90
C VAL A 98 0.97 11.92 -10.48
N VAL A 99 0.79 12.81 -9.51
CA VAL A 99 1.12 12.54 -8.10
C VAL A 99 0.29 11.39 -7.54
N SER A 100 -1.01 11.34 -7.88
CA SER A 100 -1.88 10.23 -7.48
C SER A 100 -1.36 8.89 -8.01
N TRP A 101 -0.98 8.82 -9.29
CA TRP A 101 -0.42 7.63 -9.92
C TRP A 101 0.91 7.19 -9.31
N ILE A 102 1.85 8.11 -9.10
CA ILE A 102 3.14 7.79 -8.49
C ILE A 102 2.95 7.29 -7.06
N SER A 103 2.09 7.95 -6.29
CA SER A 103 1.79 7.57 -4.91
C SER A 103 1.12 6.18 -4.84
N PHE A 104 0.17 5.93 -5.76
CA PHE A 104 -0.48 4.64 -5.90
C PHE A 104 0.53 3.52 -6.24
N LEU A 105 1.31 3.67 -7.31
CA LEU A 105 2.31 2.67 -7.71
C LEU A 105 3.36 2.44 -6.62
N GLY A 106 3.78 3.50 -5.93
CA GLY A 106 4.71 3.38 -4.81
C GLY A 106 4.11 2.59 -3.64
N ALA A 107 2.85 2.87 -3.27
CA ALA A 107 2.16 2.13 -2.21
C ALA A 107 2.04 0.63 -2.56
N GLU A 108 1.68 0.32 -3.80
CA GLU A 108 1.53 -1.05 -4.31
C GLU A 108 2.85 -1.82 -4.26
N VAL A 109 3.94 -1.21 -4.74
CA VAL A 109 5.27 -1.83 -4.69
C VAL A 109 5.71 -2.04 -3.24
N CYS A 110 5.47 -1.08 -2.34
CA CYS A 110 5.78 -1.24 -0.92
C CYS A 110 4.96 -2.37 -0.27
N LEU A 111 3.66 -2.46 -0.56
CA LEU A 111 2.79 -3.52 -0.04
C LEU A 111 3.17 -4.90 -0.59
N LEU A 112 3.46 -5.02 -1.89
CA LEU A 112 3.92 -6.25 -2.51
C LEU A 112 5.30 -6.67 -2.02
N ALA A 113 6.25 -5.73 -1.93
CA ALA A 113 7.58 -6.02 -1.41
C ALA A 113 7.53 -6.45 0.06
N GLY A 114 6.74 -5.77 0.88
CA GLY A 114 6.51 -6.15 2.28
C GLY A 114 5.85 -7.52 2.40
N SER A 115 4.83 -7.78 1.58
CA SER A 115 4.11 -9.06 1.53
C SER A 115 5.01 -10.22 1.07
N ALA A 116 5.71 -10.04 -0.05
CA ALA A 116 6.61 -11.05 -0.62
C ALA A 116 7.72 -11.41 0.37
N ARG A 117 8.38 -10.41 0.98
CA ARG A 117 9.39 -10.65 2.02
C ARG A 117 8.81 -11.45 3.20
N ASN A 118 7.60 -11.11 3.67
CA ASN A 118 6.93 -11.89 4.72
C ASN A 118 6.68 -13.35 4.30
N ALA A 119 6.22 -13.60 3.06
CA ALA A 119 5.93 -14.95 2.56
C ALA A 119 7.19 -15.82 2.35
N TYR A 120 8.32 -15.21 1.94
CA TYR A 120 9.57 -15.95 1.78
C TYR A 120 10.11 -16.48 3.11
N HIS A 121 9.95 -15.71 4.20
CA HIS A 121 10.40 -16.13 5.53
C HIS A 121 9.50 -17.18 6.20
N THR A 122 8.22 -17.29 5.81
CA THR A 122 7.32 -18.34 6.33
C THR A 122 7.45 -19.65 5.57
N LYS A 123 7.74 -19.61 4.25
CA LYS A 123 7.84 -20.81 3.41
C LYS A 123 9.19 -21.54 3.55
N TYR A 124 10.29 -20.80 3.74
CA TYR A 124 11.59 -21.38 4.06
C TYR A 124 11.79 -21.31 5.57
N ARG A 125 11.38 -22.37 6.29
CA ARG A 125 11.91 -22.66 7.63
C ARG A 125 13.43 -22.69 7.50
N GLY A 126 14.09 -21.59 7.80
CA GLY A 126 15.53 -21.51 7.71
C GLY A 126 16.12 -22.40 8.80
N PHE A 127 16.57 -23.59 8.42
CA PHE A 127 17.55 -24.32 9.19
C PHE A 127 18.85 -23.53 9.10
N PHE A 128 19.21 -22.87 10.18
CA PHE A 128 20.43 -22.10 10.23
C PHE A 128 21.36 -22.73 11.27
N GLN A 129 22.45 -23.29 10.77
CA GLN A 129 23.51 -23.90 11.55
C GLN A 129 24.69 -22.93 11.51
N GLU A 130 24.63 -21.82 12.25
CA GLU A 130 25.79 -20.99 12.59
C GLU A 130 25.46 -19.89 13.63
N ASP A 131 26.44 -19.62 14.50
CA ASP A 131 26.34 -19.03 15.85
C ASP A 131 26.02 -17.52 15.97
N ASP A 132 25.40 -16.87 14.99
CA ASP A 132 25.10 -15.42 15.07
C ASP A 132 23.80 -14.99 14.34
N LEU A 133 22.71 -15.71 14.57
CA LEU A 133 21.45 -15.43 13.87
C LEU A 133 20.56 -14.38 14.52
N SER A 134 20.71 -13.14 14.05
CA SER A 134 19.65 -12.14 14.12
C SER A 134 18.54 -12.54 13.13
N CYS A 135 17.48 -13.24 13.58
CA CYS A 135 16.34 -13.61 12.72
C CYS A 135 15.91 -12.37 11.92
N ALA A 136 16.00 -12.44 10.59
CA ALA A 136 15.76 -11.30 9.70
C ALA A 136 14.30 -10.86 9.75
N THR A 137 14.00 -9.96 10.68
CA THR A 137 12.70 -9.29 10.71
C THR A 137 12.66 -8.25 9.61
N LEU A 138 11.51 -8.12 8.96
CA LEU A 138 11.30 -7.13 7.90
C LEU A 138 11.71 -5.73 8.45
N ARG A 139 12.36 -4.86 7.66
CA ARG A 139 12.82 -3.55 8.15
C ARG A 139 11.62 -2.67 8.53
N LYS A 140 11.61 -2.12 9.76
CA LYS A 140 10.58 -1.17 10.21
C LYS A 140 10.42 -0.06 9.18
N GLY A 141 9.20 0.15 8.70
CA GLY A 141 8.87 1.28 7.84
C GLY A 141 8.42 0.97 6.40
N VAL A 142 8.51 -0.26 5.90
CA VAL A 142 8.01 -0.57 4.53
C VAL A 142 6.49 -0.44 4.45
N PHE A 143 5.75 -0.94 5.45
CA PHE A 143 4.29 -0.76 5.48
C PHE A 143 3.91 0.64 5.96
N ALA A 144 4.74 1.30 6.79
CA ALA A 144 4.55 2.71 7.11
C ALA A 144 4.70 3.62 5.87
N ALA A 145 5.68 3.35 5.00
CA ALA A 145 5.85 4.06 3.73
C ALA A 145 4.66 3.82 2.80
N ALA A 146 4.18 2.56 2.70
CA ALA A 146 2.95 2.26 1.98
C ALA A 146 1.76 3.07 2.51
N ALA A 147 1.58 3.13 3.84
CA ALA A 147 0.50 3.88 4.47
C ALA A 147 0.59 5.39 4.18
N ALA A 148 1.79 5.98 4.20
CA ALA A 148 2.00 7.38 3.84
C ALA A 148 1.65 7.65 2.37
N LEU A 149 2.09 6.77 1.46
CA LEU A 149 1.78 6.87 0.03
C LEU A 149 0.29 6.68 -0.27
N THR A 150 -0.41 5.82 0.46
CA THR A 150 -1.88 5.70 0.39
C THR A 150 -2.58 7.01 0.77
N LEU A 151 -2.14 7.69 1.83
CA LEU A 151 -2.70 9.00 2.21
C LEU A 151 -2.40 10.09 1.17
N LEU A 152 -1.19 10.07 0.58
CA LEU A 152 -0.85 11.00 -0.50
C LEU A 152 -1.70 10.76 -1.76
N SER A 153 -1.97 9.50 -2.11
CA SER A 153 -2.88 9.17 -3.22
C SER A 153 -4.31 9.64 -2.92
N LEU A 154 -4.80 9.42 -1.68
CA LEU A 154 -6.10 9.91 -1.24
C LEU A 154 -6.22 11.44 -1.33
N ALA A 155 -5.21 12.17 -0.84
CA ALA A 155 -5.17 13.63 -0.90
C ALA A 155 -5.17 14.15 -2.35
N SER A 156 -4.43 13.48 -3.24
CA SER A 156 -4.37 13.85 -4.66
C SER A 156 -5.68 13.58 -5.40
N ASN A 157 -6.41 12.54 -5.01
CA ASN A 157 -7.70 12.18 -5.57
C ASN A 157 -8.86 13.04 -5.04
N ASN A 158 -8.65 13.81 -3.96
CA ASN A 158 -9.67 14.62 -3.32
C ASN A 158 -9.24 16.09 -3.16
N PRO A 159 -9.49 16.97 -4.16
CA PRO A 159 -9.09 18.38 -4.10
C PRO A 159 -9.75 19.17 -2.96
N LEU A 160 -10.85 18.68 -2.35
CA LEU A 160 -11.46 19.28 -1.16
C LEU A 160 -10.55 19.22 0.08
N LEU A 161 -9.70 18.20 0.19
CA LEU A 161 -8.75 18.07 1.31
C LEU A 161 -7.56 19.03 1.18
N LEU A 162 -7.25 19.49 -0.03
CA LEU A 162 -6.11 20.35 -0.30
C LEU A 162 -6.43 21.86 -0.25
N GLY A 163 -7.60 22.24 0.27
CA GLY A 163 -8.00 23.65 0.41
C GLY A 163 -8.09 24.40 -0.94
N SER A 164 -8.13 23.67 -2.06
CA SER A 164 -8.21 24.25 -3.39
C SER A 164 -9.67 24.51 -3.72
N ARG A 165 -10.18 25.68 -3.31
CA ARG A 165 -11.37 26.30 -3.92
C ARG A 165 -11.08 26.43 -5.43
N GLN A 166 -11.51 25.48 -6.24
CA GLN A 166 -11.73 25.72 -7.66
C GLN A 166 -13.04 26.52 -7.76
N GLY A 167 -12.91 27.85 -7.67
CA GLY A 167 -13.92 28.82 -8.08
C GLY A 167 -13.71 29.18 -9.54
#